data_AF-A0A6B2UH91-F1
#
_entry.id   AF-A0A6B2UH91-F1
#
_cell.length_a   1.000
_cell.length_b   1.000
_cell.length_c   1.000
_cell.angle_alpha   90.00
_cell.angle_beta   90.00
_cell.angle_gamma   90.00
#
_symmetry.space_group_name_H-M   'P 1'
#
loop_
_entity.id
_entity.type
_entity.pdbx_description
1 polymer ?
#
loop_
_entity_poly.entity_id
_entity_poly.type
_entity_poly.pdbx_seq_one_letter_code
_entity_poly.pdbx_strand_id
1 'polypeptide(L)'
;MGRSPGIGFTHLRTVSGNSARYGASHPEALAARAAERGMDAVALTDRDTVAGAVRFAKACAQQGVRPLFGVDLAVDAPAPREARGGGRRR
;
A
#
# COMPACT_ATOMS: atom_id res chain seq x y z
N MET A 1 4.17 -25.56 10.77
CA MET A 1 5.12 -24.50 11.19
C MET A 1 4.40 -23.16 11.20
N GLY A 2 4.01 -22.65 12.37
CA GLY A 2 3.57 -21.26 12.50
C GLY A 2 4.81 -20.38 12.58
N ARG A 3 4.99 -19.44 11.64
CA ARG A 3 6.04 -18.43 11.76
C ARG A 3 5.75 -17.61 13.02
N SER A 4 6.70 -17.54 13.95
CA SER A 4 6.68 -16.57 15.04
C SER A 4 6.43 -15.18 14.45
N PRO A 5 5.63 -14.30 15.07
CA PRO A 5 5.40 -12.97 14.55
C PRO A 5 6.73 -12.20 14.68
N GLY A 6 7.56 -12.31 13.64
CA GLY A 6 8.76 -11.51 13.51
C GLY A 6 8.32 -10.05 13.43
N ILE A 7 9.12 -9.17 14.03
CA ILE A 7 8.94 -7.72 13.89
C ILE A 7 9.31 -7.35 12.45
N GLY A 8 8.43 -7.72 11.51
CA GLY A 8 8.63 -7.60 10.07
C GLY A 8 8.23 -6.22 9.58
N PHE A 9 9.09 -5.59 8.77
CA PHE A 9 8.77 -4.33 8.13
C PHE A 9 7.86 -4.56 6.91
N THR A 10 6.71 -3.89 6.88
CA THR A 10 5.77 -3.92 5.75
C THR A 10 5.76 -2.57 5.05
N HIS A 11 6.05 -2.55 3.74
CA HIS A 11 5.86 -1.34 2.95
C HIS A 11 4.36 -1.08 2.73
N LEU A 12 3.87 0.03 3.28
CA LEU A 12 2.47 0.49 3.12
C LEU A 12 2.27 1.44 1.93
N ARG A 13 3.36 1.82 1.24
CA ARG A 13 3.35 2.62 0.02
C ARG A 13 4.38 2.07 -0.95
N THR A 14 3.91 1.43 -2.02
CA THR A 14 4.76 1.00 -3.14
C THR A 14 4.06 1.32 -4.45
N VAL A 15 4.85 1.61 -5.48
CA VAL A 15 4.37 2.11 -6.76
C VAL A 15 4.85 1.17 -7.86
N SER A 16 3.93 0.72 -8.70
CA SER A 16 4.22 -0.12 -9.86
C SER A 16 4.30 0.71 -11.14
N GLY A 17 4.72 0.06 -12.24
CA GLY A 17 4.72 0.64 -13.58
C GLY A 17 3.35 1.06 -14.10
N ASN A 18 2.26 0.68 -13.43
CA ASN A 18 0.92 1.17 -13.76
C ASN A 18 0.73 2.64 -13.32
N SER A 19 1.57 3.15 -12.44
CA SER A 19 1.64 4.57 -12.10
C SER A 19 2.44 5.33 -13.16
N ALA A 20 1.75 5.86 -14.17
CA ALA A 20 2.37 6.47 -15.34
C ALA A 20 3.44 7.51 -14.98
N ARG A 21 4.68 7.27 -15.43
CA ARG A 21 5.88 8.12 -15.16
C ARG A 21 6.37 8.15 -13.70
N TYR A 22 5.74 7.42 -12.79
CA TYR A 22 6.08 7.41 -11.36
C TYR A 22 6.52 6.04 -10.83
N GLY A 23 6.27 4.96 -11.56
CA GLY A 23 6.77 3.63 -11.21
C GLY A 23 7.49 2.94 -12.36
N ALA A 24 8.41 2.05 -12.01
CA ALA A 24 9.24 1.29 -12.96
C ALA A 24 9.07 -0.23 -12.81
N SER A 25 8.73 -0.73 -11.62
CA SER A 25 8.61 -2.16 -11.36
C SER A 25 7.24 -2.69 -11.72
N HIS A 26 7.17 -3.86 -12.36
CA HIS A 26 5.91 -4.57 -12.51
C HIS A 26 5.37 -5.05 -11.15
N PRO A 27 4.03 -5.16 -10.98
CA PRO A 27 3.43 -5.68 -9.74
C PRO A 27 3.99 -7.04 -9.30
N GLU A 28 4.31 -7.92 -10.24
CA GLU A 28 4.90 -9.22 -10.01
C GLU A 28 6.27 -9.12 -9.35
N ALA A 29 7.09 -8.16 -9.77
CA ALA A 29 8.41 -7.92 -9.20
C ALA A 29 8.30 -7.39 -7.76
N LEU A 30 7.29 -6.58 -7.46
CA LEU A 30 7.05 -6.10 -6.09
C LEU A 30 6.70 -7.25 -5.15
N ALA A 31 5.83 -8.17 -5.58
CA ALA A 31 5.45 -9.35 -4.81
C ALA A 31 6.64 -10.30 -4.58
N ALA A 32 7.41 -10.59 -5.64
CA ALA A 32 8.60 -11.44 -5.55
C ALA A 32 9.64 -10.85 -4.58
N ARG A 33 9.92 -9.54 -4.68
CA ARG A 33 10.85 -8.86 -3.78
C ARG A 33 10.39 -8.84 -2.33
N ALA A 34 9.08 -8.76 -2.08
CA ALA A 34 8.53 -8.85 -0.72
C ALA A 34 8.78 -10.25 -0.12
N ALA A 35 8.55 -11.31 -0.91
CA ALA A 35 8.80 -12.68 -0.48
C ALA A 35 10.29 -12.95 -0.24
N GLU A 36 11.17 -12.53 -1.15
CA GLU A 36 12.63 -12.64 -1.00
C GLU A 36 13.15 -12.00 0.30
N ARG A 37 12.48 -10.92 0.76
CA ARG A 37 12.82 -10.19 1.98
C ARG A 37 12.10 -10.72 3.22
N GLY A 38 11.32 -11.79 3.11
CA GLY A 38 10.58 -12.40 4.22
C GLY A 38 9.41 -11.56 4.73
N MET A 39 8.88 -10.63 3.91
CA MET A 39 7.74 -9.81 4.30
C MET A 39 6.44 -10.62 4.27
N ASP A 40 5.60 -10.44 5.29
CA ASP A 40 4.27 -11.08 5.35
C ASP A 40 3.23 -10.37 4.50
N ALA A 41 3.45 -9.07 4.23
CA ALA A 41 2.53 -8.25 3.46
C ALA A 41 3.27 -7.16 2.68
N VAL A 42 2.63 -6.65 1.63
CA VAL A 42 3.09 -5.47 0.88
C VAL A 42 1.90 -4.74 0.27
N ALA A 43 1.92 -3.40 0.28
CA ALA A 43 0.86 -2.58 -0.27
C ALA A 43 1.18 -2.09 -1.68
N LEU A 44 0.20 -2.16 -2.60
CA LEU A 44 0.24 -1.45 -3.88
C LEU A 44 -0.58 -0.17 -3.78
N THR A 45 0.04 0.97 -4.10
CA THR A 45 -0.53 2.31 -4.03
C THR A 45 -0.11 3.11 -5.26
N ASP A 46 -0.55 2.69 -6.45
CA ASP A 46 -0.28 3.43 -7.69
C ASP A 46 -0.94 4.81 -7.66
N ARG A 47 -0.36 5.78 -8.39
CA ARG A 47 -0.91 7.14 -8.47
C ARG A 47 -2.15 7.17 -9.35
N ASP A 48 -3.25 7.67 -8.79
CA ASP A 48 -4.53 7.90 -9.48
C ASP A 48 -5.08 6.67 -10.24
N THR A 49 -4.67 5.46 -9.86
CA THR A 49 -5.11 4.23 -10.52
C THR A 49 -5.03 3.01 -9.62
N VAL A 50 -5.88 2.02 -9.92
CA VAL A 50 -5.83 0.67 -9.34
C VAL A 50 -5.67 -0.40 -10.42
N ALA A 51 -5.26 -0.02 -11.64
CA ALA A 51 -5.17 -0.92 -12.79
C ALA A 51 -4.25 -2.14 -12.54
N GLY A 52 -3.29 -2.02 -11.62
CA GLY A 52 -2.35 -3.09 -11.27
C GLY A 52 -2.89 -4.10 -10.27
N ALA A 53 -4.03 -3.83 -9.62
CA ALA A 53 -4.48 -4.56 -8.43
C ALA A 53 -4.69 -6.06 -8.67
N VAL A 54 -5.31 -6.46 -9.78
CA VAL A 54 -5.56 -7.89 -10.07
C VAL A 54 -4.27 -8.65 -10.34
N ARG A 55 -3.33 -8.06 -11.10
CA ARG A 55 -2.02 -8.67 -11.36
C ARG A 55 -1.22 -8.81 -10.06
N PHE A 56 -1.20 -7.76 -9.26
CA PHE A 56 -0.58 -7.75 -7.95
C PHE A 56 -1.15 -8.81 -7.01
N ALA A 57 -2.48 -8.94 -6.93
CA ALA A 57 -3.15 -9.93 -6.11
C ALA A 57 -2.73 -11.36 -6.50
N LYS A 58 -2.74 -11.66 -7.81
CA LYS A 58 -2.32 -12.96 -8.33
C LYS A 58 -0.85 -13.25 -8.02
N ALA A 59 0.03 -12.26 -8.20
CA ALA A 59 1.45 -12.40 -7.90
C ALA A 59 1.69 -12.63 -6.39
N CYS A 60 1.06 -11.86 -5.53
CA CYS A 60 1.15 -12.02 -4.08
C CYS A 60 0.68 -13.41 -3.63
N ALA A 61 -0.42 -13.91 -4.20
CA ALA A 61 -0.91 -15.27 -3.92
C ALA A 61 0.10 -16.35 -4.32
N GLN A 62 0.77 -16.21 -5.48
CA GLN A 62 1.82 -17.13 -5.91
C GLN A 62 3.05 -17.11 -4.99
N GLN A 63 3.35 -15.96 -4.38
CA GLN A 63 4.51 -15.74 -3.53
C GLN A 63 4.24 -15.98 -2.03
N GLY A 64 3.00 -16.26 -1.65
CA GLY A 64 2.62 -16.41 -0.24
C GLY A 64 2.69 -15.10 0.57
N VAL A 65 2.62 -13.95 -0.10
CA VAL A 65 2.62 -12.61 0.52
C VAL A 65 1.19 -12.08 0.57
N ARG A 66 0.79 -11.44 1.66
CA ARG A 66 -0.53 -10.82 1.77
C ARG A 66 -0.56 -9.47 1.02
N PRO A 67 -1.38 -9.30 -0.03
CA PRO A 67 -1.50 -8.01 -0.69
C PRO A 67 -2.30 -7.03 0.19
N LEU A 68 -1.87 -5.76 0.22
CA LEU A 68 -2.68 -4.65 0.71
C LEU A 68 -2.99 -3.72 -0.48
N PHE A 69 -4.26 -3.37 -0.65
CA PHE A 69 -4.70 -2.54 -1.77
C PHE A 69 -4.92 -1.11 -1.32
N GLY A 70 -4.32 -0.17 -2.04
CA GLY A 70 -4.54 1.25 -1.84
C GLY A 70 -4.30 2.02 -3.15
N VAL A 71 -4.35 3.34 -3.04
CA VAL A 71 -4.13 4.27 -4.14
C VAL A 71 -3.54 5.55 -3.56
N ASP A 72 -2.62 6.16 -4.29
CA ASP A 72 -2.08 7.48 -3.95
C ASP A 72 -2.85 8.53 -4.74
N LEU A 73 -3.59 9.39 -4.03
CA LEU A 73 -4.46 10.41 -4.63
C LEU A 73 -3.97 11.80 -4.25
N ALA A 74 -3.88 12.68 -5.23
CA ALA A 74 -3.80 14.10 -4.97
C ALA A 74 -5.17 14.61 -4.50
N VAL A 75 -5.20 15.25 -3.34
CA VAL A 75 -6.41 15.88 -2.78
C VAL A 75 -6.13 17.34 -2.50
N ASP A 76 -7.16 18.18 -2.62
CA ASP A 76 -7.07 19.57 -2.21
C ASP A 76 -6.79 19.68 -0.71
N ALA A 77 -6.19 20.81 -0.31
CA ALA A 77 -5.99 21.09 1.10
C ALA A 77 -7.33 21.01 1.85
N PRO A 78 -7.39 20.34 3.00
CA PRO A 78 -8.63 20.27 3.76
C PRO A 78 -9.07 21.68 4.16
N ALA A 79 -10.37 21.93 4.07
CA ALA A 79 -10.94 23.17 4.61
C ALA A 79 -10.50 23.33 6.08
N PRO A 80 -10.21 24.57 6.54
CA PRO A 80 -9.85 24.81 7.93
C PRO A 80 -10.83 24.11 8.86
N ARG A 81 -10.32 23.25 9.73
CA ARG A 81 -11.18 22.50 10.65
C ARG A 81 -11.84 23.52 11.57
N GLU A 82 -13.16 23.64 11.49
CA GLU A 82 -13.88 24.49 12.44
C GLU A 82 -13.54 24.05 13.86
N ALA A 83 -13.04 24.99 14.66
CA ALA A 83 -12.70 24.73 16.04
C ALA A 83 -13.96 24.21 16.73
N ARG A 84 -13.93 22.97 17.22
CA ARG A 84 -15.05 22.42 18.00
C ARG A 84 -15.30 23.40 19.14
N GLY A 85 -16.44 24.09 19.10
CA GLY A 85 -16.81 25.13 20.04
C GLY A 85 -16.54 24.64 21.45
N GLY A 86 -15.55 25.26 22.10
CA GLY A 86 -15.22 24.98 23.49
C GLY A 86 -16.44 25.33 24.32
N GLY A 87 -17.25 24.31 24.64
CA GLY A 87 -18.29 24.40 25.62
C GLY A 87 -17.64 24.83 26.92
N ARG A 88 -17.70 26.13 27.21
CA ARG A 88 -17.39 26.66 28.54
C ARG A 88 -18.34 25.96 29.50
N ARG A 89 -17.85 24.92 30.17
CA ARG A 89 -18.45 24.42 31.41
C ARG A 89 -18.38 25.58 32.39
N ARG A 90 -19.51 26.25 32.57
CA ARG A 90 -19.80 27.06 33.75
C ARG A 90 -20.40 26.15 34.80
#